data_AF-A0A8T7JRK3-F1
#
_entry.id   AF-A0A8T7JRK3-F1
#
_cell.length_a   1.000
_cell.length_b   1.000
_cell.length_c   1.000
_cell.angle_alpha   90.00
_cell.angle_beta   90.00
_cell.angle_gamma   90.00
#
_symmetry.space_group_name_H-M   'P 1'
#
loop_
_entity.id
_entity.type
_entity.pdbx_description
1 polymer ?
#
loop_
_entity_poly.entity_id
_entity_poly.type
_entity_poly.pdbx_seq_one_letter_code
_entity_poly.pdbx_strand_id
1 'polypeptide(L)'
;MSICLPNLRAPALFGFLITLPFAILEIVNQKANPGFPTRLFGVLWLSSTLFFATLHPILHSLRAGGKLFDHLFSLFVRLIVLFMLAAMWFGAISDQMPCFLGVPNCD
;
A
#
# COMPACT_ATOMS: atom_id res chain seq x y z
N MET A 1 -17.68 -5.86 21.58
CA MET A 1 -16.68 -5.77 20.50
C MET A 1 -17.21 -4.77 19.47
N SER A 2 -17.01 -3.47 19.71
CA SER A 2 -17.53 -2.44 18.80
C SER A 2 -16.64 -2.39 17.56
N ILE A 3 -17.19 -2.78 16.42
CA ILE A 3 -16.59 -2.56 15.11
C ILE A 3 -16.80 -1.08 14.78
N CYS A 4 -15.88 -0.22 15.22
CA CYS A 4 -15.77 1.12 14.64
C CYS A 4 -15.29 0.93 13.20
N LEU A 5 -16.20 1.09 12.24
CA LEU A 5 -15.86 1.10 10.82
C LEU A 5 -14.76 2.16 10.60
N PRO A 6 -13.53 1.79 10.24
CA PRO A 6 -12.50 2.79 10.02
C PRO A 6 -12.93 3.65 8.84
N ASN A 7 -12.83 4.97 8.98
CA ASN A 7 -13.06 5.88 7.87
C ASN A 7 -12.01 5.60 6.77
N LEU A 8 -12.40 4.82 5.76
CA LEU A 8 -11.52 4.37 4.67
C LEU A 8 -11.00 5.51 3.79
N ARG A 9 -11.57 6.71 3.93
CA ARG A 9 -11.17 7.89 3.17
C ARG A 9 -9.70 8.25 3.38
N ALA A 10 -9.22 8.25 4.63
CA ALA A 10 -7.83 8.61 4.91
C ALA A 10 -6.85 7.54 4.38
N PRO A 11 -7.02 6.23 4.66
CA PRO A 11 -6.20 5.18 4.05
C PRO A 11 -6.20 5.21 2.51
N ALA A 12 -7.34 5.46 1.88
CA ALA A 12 -7.44 5.54 0.43
C ALA A 12 -6.66 6.73 -0.15
N LEU A 13 -6.70 7.89 0.52
CA LEU A 13 -5.93 9.07 0.15
C LEU A 13 -4.42 8.84 0.31
N PHE A 14 -3.97 8.26 1.43
CA PHE A 14 -2.55 7.94 1.62
C PHE A 14 -2.07 6.89 0.63
N GLY A 15 -2.88 5.85 0.36
CA GLY A 15 -2.60 4.85 -0.65
C GLY A 15 -2.51 5.45 -2.06
N PHE A 16 -3.34 6.44 -2.37
CA PHE A 16 -3.25 7.17 -3.63
C PHE A 16 -1.97 7.99 -3.71
N LEU A 17 -1.67 8.78 -2.68
CA LEU A 17 -0.49 9.65 -2.62
C LEU A 17 0.83 8.86 -2.77
N ILE A 18 0.94 7.67 -2.17
CA ILE A 18 2.16 6.86 -2.26
C ILE A 18 2.31 6.19 -3.63
N THR A 19 1.20 5.90 -4.31
CA THR A 19 1.17 5.24 -5.63
C THR A 19 1.34 6.25 -6.77
N LEU A 20 0.89 7.50 -6.56
CA LEU A 20 0.90 8.58 -7.54
C LEU A 20 2.27 8.87 -8.18
N PRO A 21 3.40 8.97 -7.46
CA PRO A 21 4.69 9.26 -8.10
C PRO A 21 5.09 8.21 -9.13
N PHE A 22 4.79 6.93 -8.88
CA PHE A 22 5.05 5.85 -9.83
C PHE A 22 4.14 5.94 -11.06
N ALA A 23 2.89 6.35 -10.87
CA ALA A 23 1.97 6.58 -11.99
C ALA A 23 2.44 7.75 -12.87
N ILE A 24 2.96 8.81 -12.25
CA ILE A 24 3.55 9.94 -12.97
C ILE A 24 4.80 9.49 -13.74
N LEU A 25 5.70 8.70 -13.12
CA LEU A 25 6.89 8.18 -13.78
C LEU A 25 6.53 7.34 -15.02
N GLU A 26 5.56 6.44 -14.88
CA GLU A 26 5.05 5.62 -16.00
C GLU A 26 4.55 6.50 -17.14
N ILE A 27 3.69 7.50 -16.85
CA ILE A 27 3.11 8.39 -17.87
C ILE A 27 4.20 9.22 -18.58
N VAL A 28 5.19 9.73 -17.82
CA VAL A 28 6.27 10.58 -18.38
C VAL A 28 7.23 9.75 -19.23
N ASN A 29 7.53 8.52 -18.81
CA ASN A 29 8.50 7.65 -19.47
C ASN A 29 7.86 6.66 -20.45
N GLN A 30 6.58 6.84 -20.76
CA GLN A 30 5.78 5.97 -21.63
C GLN A 30 6.25 6.03 -23.09
N LYS A 31 7.42 5.46 -23.37
CA LYS A 31 8.01 5.35 -24.71
C LYS A 31 7.89 3.94 -25.27
N ALA A 32 7.70 2.93 -24.42
CA ALA A 32 7.82 1.52 -24.77
C ALA A 32 6.49 0.74 -24.88
N ASN A 33 5.41 1.18 -24.21
CA ASN A 33 4.16 0.41 -24.16
C ASN A 33 2.91 1.31 -24.34
N PRO A 34 2.05 1.07 -25.35
CA PRO A 34 0.94 1.98 -25.69
C PRO A 34 -0.26 1.95 -24.72
N GLY A 35 -0.12 1.42 -23.50
CA GLY A 35 -1.21 1.37 -22.52
C GLY A 35 -0.74 1.55 -21.08
N PHE A 36 -1.47 2.33 -20.31
CA PHE A 36 -1.22 2.48 -18.88
C PHE A 36 -1.58 1.18 -18.13
N PRO A 37 -0.69 0.61 -17.29
CA PRO A 37 -0.90 -0.66 -16.61
C PRO A 37 -1.86 -0.51 -15.42
N THR A 38 -3.14 -0.26 -15.74
CA THR A 38 -4.20 0.04 -14.78
C THR A 38 -4.37 -1.04 -13.71
N ARG A 39 -4.15 -2.32 -14.08
CA ARG A 39 -4.20 -3.45 -13.14
C ARG A 39 -3.11 -3.36 -12.07
N LEU A 40 -1.87 -3.07 -12.47
CA LEU A 40 -0.73 -2.92 -11.55
C LEU A 40 -0.98 -1.77 -10.57
N PHE A 41 -1.36 -0.60 -11.09
CA PHE A 41 -1.64 0.58 -10.28
C PHE A 41 -2.85 0.39 -9.35
N GLY A 42 -3.88 -0.34 -9.80
CA GLY A 42 -5.00 -0.74 -8.96
C GLY A 42 -4.56 -1.61 -7.78
N VAL A 43 -3.69 -2.59 -8.01
CA VAL A 43 -3.15 -3.46 -6.95
C VAL A 43 -2.23 -2.69 -6.00
N LEU A 44 -1.34 -1.83 -6.51
CA LEU A 44 -0.46 -0.98 -5.69
C LEU A 44 -1.27 -0.02 -4.80
N TRP A 45 -2.31 0.59 -5.35
CA TRP A 45 -3.20 1.47 -4.60
C TRP A 45 -3.99 0.72 -3.52
N LEU A 46 -4.59 -0.43 -3.88
CA LEU A 46 -5.37 -1.25 -2.94
C LEU A 46 -4.51 -1.80 -1.80
N SER A 47 -3.33 -2.34 -2.11
CA SER A 47 -2.40 -2.86 -1.09
C SER A 47 -1.91 -1.76 -0.14
N SER A 48 -1.58 -0.58 -0.65
CA SER A 48 -1.24 0.59 0.18
C SER A 48 -2.41 1.03 1.06
N THR A 49 -3.62 1.06 0.51
CA THR A 49 -4.84 1.42 1.24
C THR A 49 -5.10 0.44 2.38
N LEU A 50 -4.99 -0.86 2.13
CA LEU A 50 -5.13 -1.91 3.14
C LEU A 50 -4.04 -1.82 4.21
N PHE A 51 -2.81 -1.47 3.84
CA PHE A 51 -1.71 -1.25 4.77
C PHE A 51 -2.06 -0.14 5.76
N PHE A 52 -2.44 1.04 5.28
CA PHE A 52 -2.81 2.16 6.15
C PHE A 52 -4.09 1.88 6.96
N ALA A 53 -5.07 1.18 6.40
CA ALA A 53 -6.27 0.78 7.12
C ALA A 53 -5.96 -0.17 8.28
N THR A 54 -5.02 -1.10 8.10
CA THR A 54 -4.58 -2.06 9.12
C THR A 54 -3.68 -1.40 10.16
N LEU A 55 -2.84 -0.44 9.74
CA LEU A 55 -1.93 0.31 10.61
C LEU A 55 -2.66 1.29 11.53
N HIS A 56 -3.71 1.96 11.03
CA HIS A 56 -4.46 2.98 11.75
C HIS A 56 -4.89 2.59 13.18
N PRO A 57 -5.58 1.45 13.43
CA PRO A 57 -5.99 1.08 14.78
C PRO A 57 -4.81 0.75 15.71
N ILE A 58 -3.67 0.30 15.18
CA ILE A 58 -2.45 0.07 15.98
C ILE A 58 -1.91 1.42 16.46
N LEU A 59 -1.77 2.39 15.54
CA LEU A 59 -1.31 3.74 15.87
C LEU A 59 -2.27 4.45 16.83
N HIS A 60 -3.58 4.28 16.64
CA HIS A 60 -4.58 4.85 17.55
C HIS A 60 -4.46 4.26 18.96
N SER A 61 -4.31 2.93 19.08
CA SER A 61 -4.11 2.27 20.39
C SER A 61 -2.83 2.74 21.09
N LEU A 62 -1.74 2.92 20.34
CA LEU A 62 -0.47 3.44 20.87
C LEU A 62 -0.63 4.89 21.37
N ARG A 63 -1.27 5.75 20.58
CA ARG A 63 -1.49 7.16 20.94
C ARG A 63 -2.42 7.34 22.12
N ALA A 64 -3.43 6.49 22.27
CA ALA A 64 -4.36 6.52 23.38
C ALA A 64 -3.76 5.97 24.70
N GLY A 65 -2.49 5.57 24.73
CA GLY A 65 -1.87 4.94 25.89
C GLY A 65 -2.50 3.59 26.26
N GLY A 66 -3.21 2.97 25.32
CA GLY A 66 -3.89 1.70 25.54
C GLY A 66 -2.91 0.55 25.72
N LYS A 67 -3.34 -0.49 26.44
CA LYS A 67 -2.58 -1.73 26.60
C LYS A 67 -2.54 -2.48 25.26
N LEU A 68 -1.50 -2.21 24.46
CA LEU A 68 -1.26 -2.86 23.18
C LEU A 68 -1.26 -4.41 23.28
N PHE A 69 -0.90 -4.90 24.47
CA PHE A 69 -0.76 -6.31 24.81
C PHE A 69 -2.06 -7.00 25.24
N ASP A 70 -3.16 -6.27 25.48
CA ASP A 70 -4.45 -6.89 25.87
C ASP A 70 -5.01 -7.81 24.77
N HIS A 71 -4.55 -7.65 23.52
CA HIS A 71 -4.92 -8.49 22.38
C HIS A 71 -3.69 -8.95 21.56
N LEU A 72 -2.72 -9.58 22.23
CA LEU A 72 -1.45 -10.03 21.63
C LEU A 72 -1.63 -10.79 20.31
N PHE A 73 -2.57 -11.74 20.25
CA PHE A 73 -2.82 -12.54 19.05
C PHE A 73 -3.32 -11.68 17.88
N SER A 74 -4.27 -10.76 18.13
CA SER A 74 -4.76 -9.85 17.09
C SER A 74 -3.69 -8.88 16.63
N LEU A 75 -2.82 -8.42 17.53
CA LEU A 75 -1.68 -7.57 17.17
C LEU A 75 -0.71 -8.34 16.27
N PHE A 76 -0.36 -9.57 16.64
CA PHE A 76 0.54 -10.42 15.87
C PHE A 76 0.02 -10.68 14.45
N VAL A 77 -1.26 -11.05 14.31
CA VAL A 77 -1.90 -11.24 12.99
C VAL A 77 -1.84 -9.96 12.15
N ARG A 78 -2.13 -8.80 12.75
CA ARG A 78 -2.06 -7.51 12.03
C ARG A 78 -0.64 -7.17 11.58
N LEU A 79 0.37 -7.45 12.42
CA LEU A 79 1.77 -7.23 12.07
C LEU A 79 2.21 -8.12 10.90
N ILE A 80 1.79 -9.39 10.89
CA ILE A 80 2.02 -10.30 9.76
C ILE A 80 1.39 -9.75 8.48
N VAL A 81 0.12 -9.33 8.55
CA VAL A 81 -0.59 -8.76 7.39
C VAL A 81 0.11 -7.50 6.89
N LEU A 82 0.53 -6.59 7.78
CA LEU A 82 1.29 -5.40 7.41
C LEU A 82 2.61 -5.74 6.72
N PHE A 83 3.34 -6.73 7.25
CA PHE A 83 4.58 -7.19 6.66
C PHE A 83 4.36 -7.78 5.26
N MET A 84 3.35 -8.64 5.08
CA MET A 84 3.01 -9.23 3.78
C MET A 84 2.60 -8.16 2.76
N LEU A 85 1.80 -7.18 3.16
CA LEU A 85 1.40 -6.07 2.30
C LEU A 85 2.60 -5.21 1.89
N ALA A 86 3.50 -4.89 2.82
CA ALA A 86 4.70 -4.12 2.54
C ALA A 86 5.66 -4.88 1.61
N ALA A 87 5.87 -6.18 1.86
CA ALA A 87 6.72 -7.02 1.03
C ALA A 87 6.18 -7.17 -0.40
N MET A 88 4.87 -7.40 -0.54
CA MET A 88 4.21 -7.47 -1.85
C MET A 88 4.32 -6.14 -2.61
N TRP A 89 4.05 -5.01 -1.94
CA TRP A 89 4.10 -3.70 -2.56
C TRP A 89 5.53 -3.33 -3.00
N PHE A 90 6.51 -3.57 -2.13
CA PHE A 90 7.91 -3.32 -2.45
C PHE A 90 8.41 -4.24 -3.58
N GLY A 91 8.01 -5.51 -3.57
CA GLY A 91 8.32 -6.46 -4.64
C GLY A 91 7.76 -6.00 -5.98
N ALA A 92 6.49 -5.58 -6.02
CA ALA A 92 5.86 -5.07 -7.24
C ALA A 92 6.56 -3.83 -7.80
N ILE A 93 7.00 -2.91 -6.94
CA ILE A 93 7.76 -1.74 -7.39
C ILE A 93 9.17 -2.13 -7.83
N SER A 94 9.86 -2.99 -7.10
CA SER A 94 11.21 -3.42 -7.45
C SER A 94 11.23 -4.12 -8.81
N ASP A 95 10.20 -4.93 -9.10
CA ASP A 95 10.01 -5.63 -10.36
C ASP A 95 9.74 -4.65 -11.51
N GLN A 96 8.87 -3.67 -11.29
CA GLN A 96 8.39 -2.74 -12.31
C GLN A 96 9.22 -1.44 -12.41
N MET A 97 10.23 -1.25 -11.56
CA MET A 97 11.08 -0.05 -11.56
C MET A 97 11.77 0.22 -12.90
N PRO A 98 12.31 -0.79 -13.63
CA PRO A 98 12.86 -0.57 -14.97
C PRO A 98 11.81 -0.01 -15.94
N CYS A 99 10.57 -0.51 -15.87
CA CYS A 99 9.44 -0.03 -16.68
C CYS A 99 9.15 1.44 -16.39
N PHE A 100 9.04 1.81 -15.11
CA PHE A 100 8.78 3.18 -14.70
C PHE A 100 9.87 4.17 -15.14
N LEU A 101 11.09 3.68 -15.39
CA LEU A 101 12.22 4.46 -15.89
C LEU A 101 12.32 4.48 -17.43
N GLY A 102 11.41 3.80 -18.14
CA GLY A 102 11.36 3.77 -19.60
C GLY A 102 12.41 2.87 -20.24
N VAL A 103 12.93 1.88 -19.50
CA VAL A 103 13.78 0.83 -20.09
C VAL A 103 12.93 0.03 -21.09
N PRO A 104 13.38 -0.23 -22.32
CA PRO A 104 12.65 -1.07 -23.26
C PRO A 104 12.72 -2.55 -22.86
N ASN A 105 11.67 -3.33 -23.16
CA ASN A 105 11.56 -4.78 -22.89
C ASN A 105 11.79 -5.14 -21.41
N CYS A 106 11.03 -4.51 -20.52
CA CYS A 106 11.15 -4.64 -19.07
C CYS A 106 10.10 -5.59 -18.47
N ASP A 107 9.70 -6.58 -19.27
CA ASP A 107 8.66 -7.57 -18.99
C ASP A 107 9.21 -8.83 -18.32
#